data_AF-A0A532D6N4-F1
#
_entry.id   AF-A0A532D6N4-F1
#
_cell.length_a   1.000
_cell.length_b   1.000
_cell.length_c   1.000
_cell.angle_alpha   90.00
_cell.angle_beta   90.00
_cell.angle_gamma   90.00
#
_symmetry.space_group_name_H-M   'P 1'
#
loop_
_entity.id
_entity.type
_entity.pdbx_description
1 polymer ?
#
loop_
_entity_poly.entity_id
_entity_poly.type
_entity_poly.pdbx_seq_one_letter_code
_entity_poly.pdbx_strand_id
1 'polypeptide(L)'
;MVRLGSFSCGGVLLDPQWVLTAAHCVTPLIGFSKVTYTRTDPYTGAVKTETRGPAQNVGPTNNRGVFIHPDFNKPTPVANDIALIKLASPFTISPYIQTVGLPRSPRTAGMVGTVASISHTGPVPAGQVSVLRGPISAIASPTTLIVTAAAAMASLCKGDSGSGFVTLENGRAMVRGVTSEATITDCMTPSGEAVFTDVFVFRNWILQTMAKSDAQLVGNTRVRWSGRMANGVMGIGCLPNETIWGPLNVVGVEEGSLCDGGQTQTVMCNLNKNQPGTAAMKPTLAGLTMRTIMANGAPDVRTIPPTSSGNTASFFGVLPAGASREFTCQIGTPLTPGTVGTAGVLSRGVEGEQQENIVEQPNPFDSPEDKKP
;
A
#
# COMPACT_ATOMS: atom_id res chain seq x y z
N MET A 1 4.41 -4.21 -3.61
CA MET A 1 5.45 -5.27 -3.66
C MET A 1 6.67 -4.73 -4.39
N VAL A 2 7.86 -5.18 -4.03
CA VAL A 2 9.11 -4.95 -4.77
C VAL A 2 9.81 -6.29 -5.06
N ARG A 3 10.65 -6.34 -6.10
CA ARG A 3 11.46 -7.50 -6.50
C ARG A 3 12.92 -7.31 -6.08
N LEU A 4 13.57 -8.39 -5.62
CA LEU A 4 14.93 -8.38 -5.11
C LEU A 4 15.88 -9.18 -6.02
N GLY A 5 16.93 -8.51 -6.52
CA GLY A 5 18.06 -9.15 -7.18
C GLY A 5 17.71 -10.10 -8.35
N SER A 6 18.63 -10.99 -8.68
CA SER A 6 18.55 -11.96 -9.80
C SER A 6 17.74 -13.21 -9.45
N PHE A 7 17.74 -13.60 -8.16
CA PHE A 7 17.04 -14.78 -7.63
C PHE A 7 15.52 -14.60 -7.50
N SER A 8 15.02 -13.41 -7.86
CA SER A 8 13.60 -13.12 -8.06
C SER A 8 12.75 -13.26 -6.82
N CYS A 9 13.23 -12.89 -5.64
CA CYS A 9 12.39 -12.77 -4.43
C CYS A 9 11.52 -11.51 -4.44
N GLY A 10 10.47 -11.53 -3.62
CA GLY A 10 9.63 -10.39 -3.29
C GLY A 10 10.04 -9.64 -2.03
N GLY A 11 9.31 -8.57 -1.75
CA GLY A 11 9.46 -7.73 -0.56
C GLY A 11 8.32 -6.74 -0.43
N VAL A 12 8.19 -6.16 0.76
CA VAL A 12 7.18 -5.14 1.05
C VAL A 12 7.82 -3.91 1.68
N LEU A 13 7.31 -2.73 1.32
CA LEU A 13 7.84 -1.45 1.79
C LEU A 13 7.20 -1.12 3.15
N LEU A 14 8.00 -1.07 4.22
CA LEU A 14 7.55 -0.63 5.56
C LEU A 14 7.61 0.90 5.71
N ASP A 15 8.50 1.53 4.93
CA ASP A 15 8.83 2.95 4.92
C ASP A 15 9.46 3.26 3.55
N PRO A 16 9.38 4.50 3.01
CA PRO A 16 9.98 4.85 1.72
C PRO A 16 11.38 4.29 1.46
N GLN A 17 12.20 4.15 2.52
CA GLN A 17 13.57 3.66 2.44
C GLN A 17 13.81 2.29 3.11
N TRP A 18 12.77 1.60 3.57
CA TRP A 18 12.89 0.29 4.24
C TRP A 18 11.99 -0.78 3.63
N VAL A 19 12.62 -1.88 3.23
CA VAL A 19 11.95 -3.06 2.70
C VAL A 19 12.07 -4.21 3.69
N LEU A 20 10.96 -4.89 3.94
CA LEU A 20 10.88 -6.16 4.65
C LEU A 20 10.84 -7.31 3.65
N THR A 21 11.60 -8.37 3.92
CA THR A 21 11.68 -9.58 3.09
C THR A 21 12.11 -10.78 3.93
N ALA A 22 12.25 -11.94 3.28
CA ALA A 22 12.79 -13.16 3.88
C ALA A 22 14.32 -13.08 3.98
N ALA A 23 14.91 -13.66 5.03
CA ALA A 23 16.36 -13.67 5.23
C ALA A 23 17.07 -14.49 4.15
N HIS A 24 16.51 -15.64 3.77
CA HIS A 24 17.10 -16.49 2.75
C HIS A 24 17.30 -15.74 1.42
N CYS A 25 16.42 -14.79 1.08
CA CYS A 25 16.51 -13.98 -0.14
C CYS A 25 17.72 -13.04 -0.22
N VAL A 26 18.38 -12.75 0.91
CA VAL A 26 19.45 -11.73 0.99
C VAL A 26 20.70 -12.23 1.70
N THR A 27 20.85 -13.55 1.85
CA THR A 27 22.07 -14.14 2.40
C THR A 27 23.30 -13.79 1.54
N PRO A 28 24.51 -13.74 2.14
CA PRO A 28 25.74 -13.49 1.38
C PRO A 28 25.97 -14.46 0.22
N LEU A 29 25.50 -15.71 0.34
CA LEU A 29 25.62 -16.74 -0.70
C LEU A 29 24.75 -16.45 -1.92
N ILE A 30 23.54 -15.96 -1.71
CA ILE A 30 22.59 -15.60 -2.77
C ILE A 30 22.96 -14.24 -3.35
N GLY A 31 23.43 -13.32 -2.50
CA GLY A 31 23.80 -11.97 -2.88
C GLY A 31 22.57 -11.10 -3.18
N PHE A 32 22.68 -9.82 -2.85
CA PHE A 32 21.65 -8.83 -3.11
C PHE A 32 22.27 -7.54 -3.62
N SER A 33 21.71 -6.99 -4.70
CA SER A 33 22.24 -5.78 -5.35
C SER A 33 21.23 -4.66 -5.53
N LYS A 34 19.94 -4.98 -5.67
CA LYS A 34 18.91 -3.98 -5.98
C LYS A 34 17.49 -4.43 -5.64
N VAL A 35 16.67 -3.45 -5.25
CA VAL A 35 15.21 -3.52 -5.15
C VAL A 35 14.61 -2.86 -6.38
N THR A 36 13.74 -3.56 -7.08
CA THR A 36 13.04 -3.06 -8.26
C THR A 36 11.53 -3.03 -8.02
N TYR A 37 10.92 -1.89 -8.31
CA TYR A 37 9.47 -1.72 -8.38
C TYR A 37 9.07 -1.58 -9.85
N THR A 38 8.11 -2.37 -10.30
CA THR A 38 7.56 -2.29 -11.66
C THR A 38 6.05 -2.19 -11.58
N ARG A 39 5.47 -1.31 -12.38
CA ARG A 39 4.02 -1.20 -12.55
C ARG A 39 3.66 -1.05 -14.01
N THR A 40 2.49 -1.56 -14.36
CA THR A 40 1.85 -1.32 -15.65
C THR A 40 0.62 -0.47 -15.40
N ASP A 41 0.53 0.67 -16.09
CA ASP A 41 -0.66 1.51 -16.04
C ASP A 41 -1.84 0.77 -16.70
N PRO A 42 -2.96 0.55 -15.99
CA PRO A 42 -4.05 -0.29 -16.49
C PRO A 42 -4.85 0.37 -17.63
N TYR A 43 -4.69 1.68 -17.86
CA TYR A 43 -5.43 2.41 -18.90
C TYR A 43 -4.61 2.60 -20.17
N THR A 44 -3.30 2.81 -20.03
CA THR A 44 -2.38 3.10 -21.14
C THR A 44 -1.49 1.92 -21.51
N GLY A 45 -1.40 0.90 -20.64
CA GLY A 45 -0.45 -0.20 -20.79
C GLY A 45 1.02 0.20 -20.55
N ALA A 46 1.28 1.47 -20.21
CA ALA A 46 2.64 1.96 -20.02
C ALA A 46 3.31 1.31 -18.80
N VAL A 47 4.51 0.77 -18.98
CA VAL A 47 5.29 0.15 -17.91
C VAL A 47 6.26 1.17 -17.32
N LYS A 48 6.19 1.38 -16.01
CA LYS A 48 7.18 2.18 -15.25
C LYS A 48 7.97 1.25 -14.33
N THR A 49 9.30 1.36 -14.40
CA THR A 49 10.22 0.60 -13.54
C THR A 49 11.14 1.56 -12.80
N GLU A 50 11.28 1.34 -11.50
CA GLU A 50 12.17 2.07 -10.62
C GLU A 50 13.06 1.10 -9.86
N THR A 51 14.33 1.45 -9.68
CA THR A 51 15.30 0.59 -8.97
C THR A 51 16.03 1.40 -7.90
N ARG A 52 16.29 0.77 -6.76
CA ARG A 52 17.07 1.31 -5.64
C ARG A 52 18.08 0.27 -5.17
N GLY A 53 19.33 0.67 -4.96
CA GLY A 53 20.34 -0.18 -4.33
C GLY A 53 20.23 -0.13 -2.81
N PRO A 54 20.87 -1.05 -2.08
CA PRO A 54 20.98 -0.94 -0.62
C PRO A 54 21.95 0.18 -0.21
N ALA A 55 21.77 0.71 1.00
CA ALA A 55 22.63 1.75 1.57
C ALA A 55 23.99 1.18 1.97
N GLN A 56 25.07 1.63 1.34
CA GLN A 56 26.41 1.03 1.52
C GLN A 56 27.03 1.24 2.92
N ASN A 57 26.65 2.32 3.63
CA ASN A 57 27.32 2.77 4.86
C ASN A 57 26.41 2.70 6.10
N VAL A 58 25.49 1.72 6.17
CA VAL A 58 24.51 1.62 7.25
C VAL A 58 24.50 0.23 7.87
N GLY A 59 24.50 0.19 9.20
CA GLY A 59 24.45 -1.03 10.02
C GLY A 59 25.80 -1.45 10.61
N PRO A 60 25.87 -2.60 11.31
CA PRO A 60 27.12 -3.25 11.70
C PRO A 60 28.06 -3.42 10.50
N THR A 61 29.37 -3.44 10.75
CA THR A 61 30.41 -3.49 9.71
C THR A 61 30.08 -4.55 8.65
N ASN A 62 30.07 -4.16 7.37
CA ASN A 62 29.82 -5.02 6.19
C ASN A 62 28.38 -5.41 5.86
N ASN A 63 27.38 -4.95 6.62
CA ASN A 63 25.98 -5.26 6.31
C ASN A 63 25.46 -4.56 5.04
N ARG A 64 26.12 -3.49 4.58
CA ARG A 64 25.78 -2.74 3.35
C ARG A 64 24.27 -2.47 3.22
N GLY A 65 23.59 -2.12 4.32
CA GLY A 65 22.16 -1.84 4.32
C GLY A 65 21.24 -3.06 4.31
N VAL A 66 21.77 -4.29 4.47
CA VAL A 66 21.01 -5.54 4.62
C VAL A 66 21.14 -6.05 6.05
N PHE A 67 20.01 -6.34 6.68
CA PHE A 67 19.92 -6.73 8.09
C PHE A 67 19.17 -8.05 8.20
N ILE A 68 19.91 -9.15 8.31
CA ILE A 68 19.36 -10.49 8.54
C ILE A 68 19.12 -10.65 10.05
N HIS A 69 18.00 -11.27 10.43
CA HIS A 69 17.73 -11.59 11.83
C HIS A 69 18.87 -12.45 12.41
N PRO A 70 19.43 -12.13 13.60
CA PRO A 70 20.61 -12.81 14.14
C PRO A 70 20.41 -14.31 14.39
N ASP A 71 19.16 -14.73 14.59
CA ASP A 71 18.77 -16.13 14.79
C ASP A 71 18.20 -16.80 13.53
N PHE A 72 18.41 -16.22 12.35
CA PHE A 72 18.08 -16.92 11.10
C PHE A 72 18.77 -18.29 11.05
N ASN A 73 18.01 -19.34 10.67
CA ASN A 73 18.39 -20.75 10.71
C ASN A 73 18.63 -21.34 12.12
N LYS A 74 18.08 -20.72 13.18
CA LYS A 74 18.13 -21.25 14.55
C LYS A 74 16.73 -21.28 15.16
N PRO A 75 16.32 -22.35 15.86
CA PRO A 75 17.08 -23.58 16.12
C PRO A 75 17.09 -24.57 14.95
N THR A 76 16.26 -24.36 13.93
CA THR A 76 16.14 -25.25 12.76
C THR A 76 16.41 -24.48 11.46
N PRO A 77 16.73 -25.18 10.35
CA PRO A 77 16.81 -24.54 9.04
C PRO A 77 15.54 -23.73 8.74
N VAL A 78 15.73 -22.56 8.13
CA VAL A 78 14.67 -21.61 7.74
C VAL A 78 13.88 -21.01 8.92
N ALA A 79 14.25 -21.30 10.17
CA ALA A 79 13.69 -20.59 11.32
C ALA A 79 14.11 -19.11 11.32
N ASN A 80 13.22 -18.23 11.81
CA ASN A 80 13.44 -16.78 11.88
C ASN A 80 13.81 -16.16 10.53
N ASP A 81 13.17 -16.62 9.46
CA ASP A 81 13.43 -16.21 8.08
C ASP A 81 12.85 -14.82 7.78
N ILE A 82 13.55 -13.79 8.28
CA ILE A 82 13.17 -12.39 8.13
C ILE A 82 14.41 -11.48 8.02
N ALA A 83 14.35 -10.52 7.11
CA ALA A 83 15.38 -9.53 6.91
C ALA A 83 14.81 -8.16 6.54
N LEU A 84 15.60 -7.13 6.83
CA LEU A 84 15.34 -5.75 6.42
C LEU A 84 16.39 -5.28 5.42
N ILE A 85 15.98 -4.44 4.48
CA ILE A 85 16.88 -3.75 3.56
C ILE A 85 16.62 -2.26 3.70
N LYS A 86 17.66 -1.51 4.08
CA LYS A 86 17.68 -0.05 4.00
C LYS A 86 18.18 0.35 2.61
N LEU A 87 17.35 1.07 1.88
CA LEU A 87 17.68 1.54 0.53
C LEU A 87 18.64 2.74 0.58
N ALA A 88 19.44 2.93 -0.47
CA ALA A 88 20.34 4.08 -0.59
C ALA A 88 19.57 5.40 -0.77
N SER A 89 18.40 5.34 -1.39
CA SER A 89 17.47 6.46 -1.53
C SER A 89 16.03 5.97 -1.42
N PRO A 90 15.11 6.81 -0.90
CA PRO A 90 13.72 6.42 -0.75
C PRO A 90 13.01 6.24 -2.10
N PHE A 91 11.95 5.44 -2.11
CA PHE A 91 10.92 5.51 -3.15
C PHE A 91 10.03 6.72 -2.90
N THR A 92 9.58 7.36 -3.98
CA THR A 92 8.56 8.40 -3.88
C THR A 92 7.20 7.75 -3.66
N ILE A 93 6.59 8.01 -2.52
CA ILE A 93 5.29 7.45 -2.18
C ILE A 93 4.20 8.00 -3.09
N SER A 94 3.34 7.11 -3.58
CA SER A 94 2.19 7.41 -4.45
C SER A 94 1.07 6.37 -4.35
N PRO A 95 -0.17 6.48 -4.88
CA PRO A 95 -1.17 5.43 -4.76
C PRO A 95 -0.73 4.13 -5.41
N TYR A 96 0.27 4.19 -6.28
CA TYR A 96 0.88 3.02 -6.89
C TYR A 96 2.00 2.43 -6.01
N ILE A 97 2.64 3.24 -5.15
CA ILE A 97 3.71 2.84 -4.21
C ILE A 97 3.33 3.33 -2.81
N GLN A 98 2.74 2.45 -2.01
CA GLN A 98 2.39 2.73 -0.62
C GLN A 98 3.21 1.84 0.33
N THR A 99 3.31 2.27 1.58
CA THR A 99 3.90 1.49 2.67
C THR A 99 2.83 0.66 3.39
N VAL A 100 3.25 -0.44 3.99
CA VAL A 100 2.41 -1.27 4.86
C VAL A 100 2.75 -1.02 6.32
N GLY A 101 1.74 -1.12 7.19
CA GLY A 101 1.95 -1.06 8.63
C GLY A 101 2.45 -2.37 9.20
N LEU A 102 3.07 -2.29 10.39
CA LEU A 102 3.37 -3.47 11.20
C LEU A 102 2.16 -3.84 12.07
N PRO A 103 1.91 -5.15 12.27
CA PRO A 103 0.83 -5.65 13.12
C PRO A 103 1.05 -5.24 14.58
N ARG A 104 -0.02 -5.09 15.37
CA ARG A 104 0.08 -4.69 16.79
C ARG A 104 -0.57 -5.64 17.77
N SER A 105 -1.43 -6.49 17.27
CA SER A 105 -1.96 -7.62 18.00
C SER A 105 -1.25 -8.89 17.52
N PRO A 106 -1.27 -9.98 18.29
CA PRO A 106 -0.94 -11.29 17.77
C PRO A 106 -1.80 -11.66 16.55
N ARG A 107 -1.31 -12.61 15.75
CA ARG A 107 -2.09 -13.28 14.70
C ARG A 107 -3.34 -13.96 15.31
N THR A 108 -4.41 -14.03 14.54
CA THR A 108 -5.65 -14.74 14.90
C THR A 108 -6.05 -15.67 13.76
N ALA A 109 -6.42 -16.91 14.08
CA ALA A 109 -6.93 -17.86 13.09
C ALA A 109 -8.14 -17.26 12.36
N GLY A 110 -8.25 -17.53 11.06
CA GLY A 110 -9.32 -16.98 10.22
C GLY A 110 -9.08 -15.56 9.69
N MET A 111 -8.02 -14.85 10.12
CA MET A 111 -7.65 -13.57 9.51
C MET A 111 -7.36 -13.77 8.02
N VAL A 112 -8.13 -13.11 7.16
CA VAL A 112 -7.95 -13.18 5.71
C VAL A 112 -6.97 -12.11 5.26
N GLY A 113 -5.95 -12.55 4.54
CA GLY A 113 -4.98 -11.66 3.92
C GLY A 113 -4.69 -12.05 2.48
N THR A 114 -3.78 -11.28 1.92
CA THR A 114 -3.52 -11.20 0.49
C THR A 114 -2.02 -11.16 0.26
N VAL A 115 -1.53 -11.95 -0.68
CA VAL A 115 -0.15 -11.91 -1.17
C VAL A 115 -0.22 -11.69 -2.67
N ALA A 116 0.41 -10.64 -3.17
CA ALA A 116 0.61 -10.52 -4.60
C ALA A 116 1.65 -11.58 -5.06
N SER A 117 1.46 -12.15 -6.24
CA SER A 117 2.38 -13.09 -6.89
C SER A 117 2.88 -12.49 -8.20
N ILE A 118 4.20 -12.45 -8.37
CA ILE A 118 4.87 -11.95 -9.58
C ILE A 118 5.42 -13.06 -10.47
N SER A 119 5.32 -14.31 -9.99
CA SER A 119 5.89 -15.48 -10.67
C SER A 119 4.83 -16.43 -11.22
N HIS A 120 3.58 -15.97 -11.34
CA HIS A 120 2.49 -16.74 -11.94
C HIS A 120 2.71 -16.96 -13.44
N THR A 121 2.55 -18.20 -13.91
CA THR A 121 2.84 -18.60 -15.30
C THR A 121 1.66 -18.47 -16.27
N GLY A 122 0.48 -18.08 -15.77
CA GLY A 122 -0.74 -17.90 -16.56
C GLY A 122 -0.93 -16.47 -17.07
N PRO A 123 -1.78 -16.26 -18.09
CA PRO A 123 -2.06 -14.93 -18.61
C PRO A 123 -2.71 -14.07 -17.51
N VAL A 124 -1.99 -13.05 -17.06
CA VAL A 124 -2.51 -12.00 -16.18
C VAL A 124 -2.84 -10.79 -17.04
N PRO A 125 -4.08 -10.24 -17.01
CA PRO A 125 -4.42 -9.06 -17.78
C PRO A 125 -3.46 -7.89 -17.49
N ALA A 126 -3.23 -7.03 -18.48
CA ALA A 126 -2.36 -5.87 -18.32
C ALA A 126 -2.80 -5.00 -17.13
N GLY A 127 -1.85 -4.66 -16.25
CA GLY A 127 -2.14 -3.88 -15.03
C GLY A 127 -2.72 -4.70 -13.87
N GLN A 128 -2.89 -6.01 -14.02
CA GLN A 128 -3.26 -6.91 -12.94
C GLN A 128 -2.04 -7.71 -12.45
N VAL A 129 -2.18 -8.30 -11.26
CA VAL A 129 -1.20 -9.19 -10.64
C VAL A 129 -1.95 -10.42 -10.14
N SER A 130 -1.32 -11.60 -10.15
CA SER A 130 -1.91 -12.78 -9.51
C SER A 130 -1.88 -12.58 -8.00
N VAL A 131 -2.88 -13.05 -7.28
CA VAL A 131 -3.05 -12.74 -5.86
C VAL A 131 -3.55 -13.94 -5.08
N LEU A 132 -2.68 -14.54 -4.25
CA LEU A 132 -3.14 -15.50 -3.26
C LEU A 132 -3.94 -14.74 -2.20
N ARG A 133 -5.19 -15.17 -1.99
CA ARG A 133 -6.03 -14.68 -0.90
C ARG A 133 -6.51 -15.87 -0.08
N GLY A 134 -6.35 -15.78 1.23
CA GLY A 134 -6.67 -16.89 2.12
C GLY A 134 -6.66 -16.53 3.60
N PRO A 135 -7.35 -17.30 4.45
CA PRO A 135 -7.27 -17.17 5.90
C PRO A 135 -5.96 -17.76 6.44
N ILE A 136 -5.51 -17.23 7.59
CA ILE A 136 -4.59 -17.97 8.46
C ILE A 136 -5.30 -19.24 8.94
N SER A 137 -4.91 -20.38 8.40
CA SER A 137 -5.55 -21.68 8.64
C SER A 137 -4.94 -22.39 9.85
N ALA A 138 -3.63 -22.24 10.06
CA ALA A 138 -2.95 -22.85 11.18
C ALA A 138 -1.75 -22.02 11.67
N ILE A 139 -1.32 -22.33 12.89
CA ILE A 139 -0.09 -21.82 13.49
C ILE A 139 0.92 -22.97 13.46
N ALA A 140 1.88 -22.92 12.54
CA ALA A 140 2.88 -23.97 12.38
C ALA A 140 3.91 -23.99 13.53
N SER A 141 4.30 -22.81 14.03
CA SER A 141 5.25 -22.67 15.13
C SER A 141 5.10 -21.32 15.83
N PRO A 142 5.82 -21.03 16.92
CA PRO A 142 5.80 -19.70 17.53
C PRO A 142 6.11 -18.57 16.53
N THR A 143 6.98 -18.79 15.55
CA THR A 143 7.46 -17.77 14.61
C THR A 143 6.83 -17.87 13.21
N THR A 144 5.96 -18.85 12.96
CA THR A 144 5.39 -19.09 11.63
C THR A 144 3.87 -19.29 11.63
N LEU A 145 3.24 -18.91 10.52
CA LEU A 145 1.82 -19.06 10.26
C LEU A 145 1.60 -19.74 8.90
N ILE A 146 0.52 -20.50 8.79
CA ILE A 146 0.10 -21.16 7.55
C ILE A 146 -1.12 -20.42 7.00
N VAL A 147 -1.08 -20.12 5.70
CA VAL A 147 -2.23 -19.59 4.96
C VAL A 147 -2.60 -20.60 3.89
N THR A 148 -3.87 -20.97 3.86
CA THR A 148 -4.44 -21.84 2.83
C THR A 148 -5.13 -20.97 1.78
N ALA A 149 -4.86 -21.21 0.49
CA ALA A 149 -5.52 -20.48 -0.58
C ALA A 149 -7.04 -20.72 -0.55
N ALA A 150 -7.84 -19.64 -0.60
CA ALA A 150 -9.30 -19.70 -0.52
C ALA A 150 -10.03 -19.19 -1.78
N ALA A 151 -9.30 -18.70 -2.79
CA ALA A 151 -9.89 -18.15 -4.02
C ALA A 151 -9.27 -18.76 -5.28
N ALA A 152 -10.13 -19.03 -6.26
CA ALA A 152 -9.89 -19.92 -7.40
C ALA A 152 -8.96 -19.40 -8.53
N MET A 153 -8.09 -18.40 -8.30
CA MET A 153 -7.28 -17.82 -9.38
C MET A 153 -5.83 -17.48 -9.05
N ALA A 154 -5.26 -17.98 -7.96
CA ALA A 154 -3.87 -17.69 -7.66
C ALA A 154 -3.20 -18.70 -6.73
N SER A 155 -1.91 -18.86 -6.97
CA SER A 155 -0.99 -19.65 -6.16
C SER A 155 0.28 -18.82 -5.88
N LEU A 156 1.03 -19.16 -4.85
CA LEU A 156 2.40 -18.66 -4.69
C LEU A 156 3.37 -19.51 -5.50
N CYS A 157 4.37 -18.86 -6.05
CA CYS A 157 5.31 -19.44 -6.97
C CYS A 157 6.74 -19.31 -6.49
N LYS A 158 7.65 -20.04 -7.15
CA LYS A 158 9.08 -19.79 -7.02
C LYS A 158 9.36 -18.32 -7.39
N GLY A 159 9.85 -17.56 -6.41
CA GLY A 159 10.10 -16.13 -6.52
C GLY A 159 9.12 -15.24 -5.74
N ASP A 160 8.01 -15.78 -5.22
CA ASP A 160 7.18 -15.02 -4.29
C ASP A 160 7.73 -15.04 -2.85
N SER A 161 8.78 -15.82 -2.58
CA SER A 161 9.54 -15.78 -1.33
C SER A 161 9.92 -14.35 -0.95
N GLY A 162 9.71 -13.98 0.30
CA GLY A 162 9.91 -12.63 0.80
C GLY A 162 8.74 -11.66 0.57
N SER A 163 7.70 -12.06 -0.17
CA SER A 163 6.50 -11.23 -0.34
C SER A 163 5.70 -11.09 0.95
N GLY A 164 5.05 -9.95 1.14
CA GLY A 164 4.23 -9.72 2.32
C GLY A 164 2.84 -10.35 2.20
N PHE A 165 2.43 -11.12 3.21
CA PHE A 165 1.03 -11.44 3.49
C PHE A 165 0.39 -10.26 4.22
N VAL A 166 -0.50 -9.57 3.52
CA VAL A 166 -1.08 -8.30 3.95
C VAL A 166 -2.56 -8.48 4.30
N THR A 167 -2.93 -8.11 5.50
CA THR A 167 -4.33 -8.02 5.96
C THR A 167 -4.81 -6.57 5.91
N LEU A 168 -6.12 -6.38 5.79
CA LEU A 168 -6.74 -5.07 5.94
C LEU A 168 -7.39 -4.98 7.32
N GLU A 169 -6.82 -4.16 8.20
CA GLU A 169 -7.25 -4.02 9.60
C GLU A 169 -7.61 -2.57 9.88
N ASN A 170 -8.87 -2.30 10.22
CA ASN A 170 -9.38 -0.94 10.44
C ASN A 170 -9.03 0.01 9.27
N GLY A 171 -9.16 -0.48 8.03
CA GLY A 171 -8.83 0.27 6.81
C GLY A 171 -7.33 0.39 6.51
N ARG A 172 -6.44 -0.24 7.29
CA ARG A 172 -4.99 -0.17 7.12
C ARG A 172 -4.43 -1.50 6.66
N ALA A 173 -3.61 -1.45 5.61
CA ALA A 173 -2.81 -2.59 5.17
C ALA A 173 -1.73 -2.88 6.23
N MET A 174 -1.75 -4.08 6.82
CA MET A 174 -0.77 -4.56 7.78
C MET A 174 -0.07 -5.79 7.22
N VAL A 175 1.27 -5.83 7.25
CA VAL A 175 2.01 -7.04 6.87
C VAL A 175 2.05 -8.01 8.03
N ARG A 176 1.27 -9.08 7.95
CA ARG A 176 1.17 -10.13 8.98
C ARG A 176 2.19 -11.24 8.80
N GLY A 177 2.61 -11.50 7.57
CA GLY A 177 3.57 -12.54 7.26
C GLY A 177 4.54 -12.14 6.16
N VAL A 178 5.68 -12.81 6.12
CA VAL A 178 6.62 -12.80 4.99
C VAL A 178 6.69 -14.21 4.43
N THR A 179 6.42 -14.40 3.13
CA THR A 179 6.45 -15.72 2.50
C THR A 179 7.84 -16.35 2.68
N SER A 180 7.90 -17.52 3.31
CA SER A 180 9.17 -18.20 3.60
C SER A 180 9.26 -19.50 2.81
N GLU A 181 8.25 -20.36 2.95
CA GLU A 181 8.15 -21.65 2.25
C GLU A 181 6.75 -21.82 1.66
N ALA A 182 6.64 -22.58 0.58
CA ALA A 182 5.36 -22.95 0.00
C ALA A 182 5.42 -24.39 -0.50
N THR A 183 4.37 -25.18 -0.26
CA THR A 183 4.26 -26.56 -0.76
C THR A 183 3.64 -26.62 -2.17
N ILE A 184 3.66 -25.49 -2.88
CA ILE A 184 2.96 -25.33 -4.15
C ILE A 184 3.84 -25.88 -5.27
N THR A 185 3.34 -26.93 -5.91
CA THR A 185 3.98 -27.60 -7.05
C THR A 185 3.49 -27.07 -8.38
N ASP A 186 2.25 -26.58 -8.45
CA ASP A 186 1.67 -25.95 -9.64
C ASP A 186 1.28 -24.49 -9.37
N CYS A 187 1.98 -23.61 -10.06
CA CYS A 187 1.82 -22.16 -10.07
C CYS A 187 0.53 -21.66 -10.71
N MET A 188 -0.27 -22.55 -11.32
CA MET A 188 -1.48 -22.22 -12.06
C MET A 188 -2.77 -22.57 -11.31
N THR A 189 -2.69 -23.49 -10.35
CA THR A 189 -3.88 -24.03 -9.67
C THR A 189 -4.05 -23.36 -8.31
N PRO A 190 -5.25 -22.83 -7.99
CA PRO A 190 -5.57 -22.15 -6.74
C PRO A 190 -5.69 -23.14 -5.57
N SER A 191 -4.57 -23.72 -5.17
CA SER A 191 -4.52 -24.75 -4.16
C SER A 191 -3.20 -24.70 -3.42
N GLY A 192 -3.22 -25.22 -2.20
CA GLY A 192 -2.02 -25.40 -1.39
C GLY A 192 -1.95 -24.47 -0.19
N GLU A 193 -0.92 -24.74 0.61
CA GLU A 193 -0.59 -24.03 1.81
C GLU A 193 0.75 -23.33 1.64
N ALA A 194 0.84 -22.16 2.23
CA ALA A 194 2.09 -21.40 2.29
C ALA A 194 2.42 -21.06 3.73
N VAL A 195 3.70 -21.21 4.05
CA VAL A 195 4.27 -20.92 5.36
C VAL A 195 4.90 -19.53 5.31
N PHE A 196 4.52 -18.71 6.28
CA PHE A 196 5.01 -17.35 6.42
C PHE A 196 5.69 -17.20 7.76
N THR A 197 6.76 -16.41 7.78
CA THR A 197 7.34 -15.88 9.01
C THR A 197 6.37 -14.85 9.59
N ASP A 198 5.92 -15.03 10.84
CA ASP A 198 4.99 -14.10 11.51
C ASP A 198 5.71 -12.80 11.89
N VAL A 199 5.34 -11.72 11.22
CA VAL A 199 5.94 -10.39 11.41
C VAL A 199 5.70 -9.84 12.82
N PHE A 200 4.59 -10.19 13.48
CA PHE A 200 4.29 -9.69 14.81
C PHE A 200 5.36 -10.11 15.83
N VAL A 201 5.86 -11.34 15.73
CA VAL A 201 6.87 -11.88 16.64
C VAL A 201 8.20 -11.14 16.52
N PHE A 202 8.55 -10.68 15.31
CA PHE A 202 9.79 -9.96 15.03
C PHE A 202 9.65 -8.44 15.11
N ARG A 203 8.48 -7.93 15.50
CA ARG A 203 8.17 -6.51 15.47
C ARG A 203 9.17 -5.65 16.23
N ASN A 204 9.57 -6.08 17.43
CA ASN A 204 10.55 -5.36 18.25
C ASN A 204 11.92 -5.30 17.56
N TRP A 205 12.37 -6.42 16.99
CA TRP A 205 13.61 -6.46 16.23
C TRP A 205 13.56 -5.57 14.99
N ILE A 206 12.44 -5.57 14.25
CA ILE A 206 12.24 -4.71 13.08
C ILE A 206 12.39 -3.25 13.47
N LEU A 207 11.68 -2.84 14.52
CA LEU A 207 11.68 -1.47 15.04
C LEU A 207 13.06 -1.03 15.52
N GLN A 208 13.71 -1.83 16.35
CA GLN A 208 15.06 -1.55 16.84
C GLN A 208 16.06 -1.41 15.70
N THR A 209 15.97 -2.29 14.70
CA THR A 209 16.84 -2.25 13.51
C THR A 209 16.60 -0.98 12.68
N MET A 210 15.35 -0.55 12.57
CA MET A 210 14.98 0.72 11.91
C MET A 210 15.29 1.95 12.77
N ALA A 211 15.76 1.76 14.02
CA ALA A 211 15.88 2.79 15.05
C ALA A 211 14.57 3.55 15.28
N LYS A 212 13.44 2.82 15.28
CA LYS A 212 12.09 3.34 15.47
C LYS A 212 11.44 2.83 16.75
N SER A 213 10.48 3.59 17.28
CA SER A 213 9.60 3.21 18.38
C SER A 213 8.18 2.89 17.90
N ASP A 214 7.38 2.28 18.78
CA ASP A 214 5.97 2.00 18.52
C ASP A 214 5.17 3.26 18.23
N ALA A 215 5.39 4.32 19.01
CA ALA A 215 4.73 5.61 18.83
C ALA A 215 5.00 6.19 17.43
N GLN A 216 6.20 5.98 16.88
CA GLN A 216 6.54 6.44 15.53
C GLN A 216 5.86 5.64 14.40
N LEU A 217 5.31 4.46 14.69
CA LEU A 217 4.44 3.70 13.79
C LEU A 217 2.94 3.86 14.14
N VAL A 218 2.63 4.64 15.18
CA VAL A 218 1.28 4.90 15.68
C VAL A 218 0.69 6.14 15.02
N GLY A 219 -0.45 5.95 14.33
CA GLY A 219 -1.35 7.06 14.05
C GLY A 219 -0.84 8.06 13.02
N ASN A 220 0.11 7.69 12.15
CA ASN A 220 0.48 8.56 11.02
C ASN A 220 -0.79 9.07 10.34
N THR A 221 -0.92 10.39 10.31
CA THR A 221 -1.86 11.04 9.42
C THR A 221 -1.53 10.62 8.01
N ARG A 222 -2.44 9.89 7.37
CA ARG A 222 -2.29 9.57 5.96
C ARG A 222 -2.88 10.73 5.20
N VAL A 223 -2.13 11.32 4.28
CA VAL A 223 -2.72 12.27 3.34
C VAL A 223 -2.73 11.62 1.99
N ARG A 224 -3.88 11.07 1.61
CA ARG A 224 -4.11 10.69 0.22
C ARG A 224 -4.48 11.95 -0.53
N TRP A 225 -4.32 11.93 -1.84
CA TRP A 225 -4.92 12.97 -2.64
C TRP A 225 -5.27 12.39 -4.01
N SER A 226 -6.38 12.86 -4.55
CA SER A 226 -6.90 12.54 -5.86
C SER A 226 -7.05 13.81 -6.68
N GLY A 227 -6.24 13.94 -7.74
CA GLY A 227 -6.31 15.07 -8.67
C GLY A 227 -5.34 14.85 -9.80
N ARG A 228 -5.80 14.81 -11.05
CA ARG A 228 -4.92 14.75 -12.21
C ARG A 228 -4.56 16.18 -12.63
N MET A 229 -3.27 16.43 -12.86
CA MET A 229 -2.77 17.62 -13.59
C MET A 229 -2.97 19.01 -12.93
N ALA A 230 -3.26 19.09 -11.63
CA ALA A 230 -3.36 20.37 -10.93
C ALA A 230 -2.02 20.77 -10.29
N ASN A 231 -1.43 21.91 -10.68
CA ASN A 231 -0.33 22.51 -9.93
C ASN A 231 -0.89 23.21 -8.69
N GLY A 232 -0.38 22.83 -7.53
CA GLY A 232 -0.78 23.35 -6.22
C GLY A 232 0.22 22.93 -5.15
N VAL A 233 -0.03 23.31 -3.92
CA VAL A 233 0.75 22.87 -2.76
C VAL A 233 -0.16 22.30 -1.69
N MET A 234 0.33 21.28 -1.00
CA MET A 234 -0.26 20.79 0.23
C MET A 234 0.73 20.97 1.38
N GLY A 235 0.21 21.31 2.55
CA GLY A 235 0.96 21.41 3.78
C GLY A 235 0.43 20.42 4.79
N ILE A 236 1.32 19.68 5.46
CA ILE A 236 0.99 18.85 6.62
C ILE A 236 1.93 19.17 7.78
N GLY A 237 1.38 19.45 8.95
CA GLY A 237 2.16 19.81 10.13
C GLY A 237 1.49 19.37 11.42
N CYS A 238 2.23 19.55 12.51
CA CYS A 238 1.79 19.30 13.88
C CYS A 238 2.22 20.48 14.71
N LEU A 239 1.30 21.27 15.27
CA LEU A 239 1.72 22.39 16.12
C LEU A 239 2.33 21.88 17.43
N PRO A 240 3.45 22.45 17.90
CA PRO A 240 4.11 23.68 17.40
C PRO A 240 5.19 23.45 16.33
N ASN A 241 5.38 22.22 15.86
CA ASN A 241 6.38 21.85 14.86
C ASN A 241 6.07 22.40 13.45
N GLU A 242 7.09 22.36 12.60
CA GLU A 242 7.04 22.90 11.25
C GLU A 242 6.05 22.13 10.35
N THR A 243 5.39 22.86 9.45
CA THR A 243 4.51 22.28 8.42
C THR A 243 5.36 21.92 7.21
N ILE A 244 5.36 20.64 6.85
CA ILE A 244 6.02 20.12 5.65
C ILE A 244 5.14 20.45 4.45
N TRP A 245 5.73 21.06 3.42
CA TRP A 245 5.05 21.43 2.19
C TRP A 245 5.49 20.54 1.02
N GLY A 246 4.53 20.08 0.24
CA GLY A 246 4.76 19.26 -0.95
C GLY A 246 3.87 19.72 -2.12
N PRO A 247 4.25 19.41 -3.37
CA PRO A 247 3.46 19.76 -4.53
C PRO A 247 2.23 18.85 -4.65
N LEU A 248 1.11 19.43 -5.08
CA LEU A 248 -0.21 18.78 -5.22
C LEU A 248 -0.31 17.86 -6.46
N ASN A 249 0.81 17.61 -7.14
CA ASN A 249 0.93 16.83 -8.38
C ASN A 249 1.78 15.53 -8.24
N VAL A 250 2.19 15.14 -7.02
CA VAL A 250 2.76 13.81 -6.66
C VAL A 250 1.74 12.79 -6.08
N VAL A 251 0.93 12.09 -6.90
CA VAL A 251 -0.31 11.48 -6.39
C VAL A 251 0.04 10.55 -5.24
N GLY A 252 -0.64 10.69 -4.07
CA GLY A 252 -0.62 9.89 -2.82
C GLY A 252 0.68 9.80 -2.03
N VAL A 253 1.15 10.92 -1.49
CA VAL A 253 2.24 10.97 -0.51
C VAL A 253 1.78 10.46 0.87
N GLU A 254 2.30 9.33 1.36
CA GLU A 254 2.22 8.98 2.78
C GLU A 254 3.38 9.62 3.54
N GLU A 255 3.32 10.93 3.76
CA GLU A 255 4.15 11.58 4.78
C GLU A 255 3.22 12.02 5.90
N GLY A 256 3.22 11.25 6.98
CA GLY A 256 2.56 11.66 8.22
C GLY A 256 3.51 12.52 9.02
N SER A 257 3.09 13.73 9.39
CA SER A 257 3.67 14.42 10.53
C SER A 257 3.31 13.64 11.81
N LEU A 258 4.32 13.35 12.63
CA LEU A 258 4.15 12.75 13.96
C LEU A 258 3.49 13.80 14.87
N CYS A 259 2.18 13.75 14.99
CA CYS A 259 1.48 14.52 16.03
C CYS A 259 1.40 13.62 17.26
N ASP A 260 2.12 13.99 18.31
CA ASP A 260 1.94 13.33 19.61
C ASP A 260 0.48 13.44 20.06
N GLY A 261 0.03 12.50 20.89
CA GLY A 261 -1.32 12.55 21.46
C GLY A 261 -1.60 13.91 22.10
N GLY A 262 -2.61 14.63 21.59
CA GLY A 262 -2.96 15.98 22.06
C GLY A 262 -2.46 17.14 21.17
N GLN A 263 -1.59 16.90 20.19
CA GLN A 263 -1.13 17.94 19.26
C GLN A 263 -2.16 18.22 18.16
N THR A 264 -2.22 19.49 17.73
CA THR A 264 -3.09 19.94 16.65
C THR A 264 -2.45 19.62 15.30
N GLN A 265 -3.09 18.77 14.51
CA GLN A 265 -2.74 18.53 13.12
C GLN A 265 -3.13 19.73 12.26
N THR A 266 -2.23 20.14 11.39
CA THR A 266 -2.49 21.15 10.36
C THR A 266 -2.44 20.46 9.00
N VAL A 267 -3.52 20.57 8.22
CA VAL A 267 -3.55 20.09 6.84
C VAL A 267 -4.10 21.19 5.96
N MET A 268 -3.35 21.58 4.95
CA MET A 268 -3.72 22.64 4.02
C MET A 268 -3.63 22.14 2.59
N CYS A 269 -4.63 22.48 1.78
CA CYS A 269 -4.71 22.16 0.37
C CYS A 269 -4.87 23.45 -0.42
N ASN A 270 -3.98 23.78 -1.35
CA ASN A 270 -4.01 25.06 -2.06
C ASN A 270 -3.73 24.91 -3.58
N LEU A 271 -4.63 25.42 -4.42
CA LEU A 271 -4.44 25.57 -5.86
C LEU A 271 -3.79 26.94 -6.15
N ASN A 272 -2.50 26.95 -6.53
CA ASN A 272 -1.80 28.20 -6.86
C ASN A 272 -2.46 28.89 -8.07
N LYS A 273 -2.73 30.20 -7.95
CA LYS A 273 -3.41 31.05 -8.96
C LYS A 273 -2.53 31.41 -10.17
N ASN A 274 -1.22 31.19 -10.10
CA ASN A 274 -0.27 31.63 -11.14
C ASN A 274 0.20 30.49 -12.05
N GLN A 275 -0.72 29.81 -12.73
CA GLN A 275 -0.36 28.84 -13.78
C GLN A 275 -0.11 29.56 -15.13
N PRO A 276 1.10 29.49 -15.71
CA PRO A 276 1.29 29.77 -17.13
C PRO A 276 0.87 28.53 -17.95
N GLY A 277 0.03 28.71 -18.98
CA GLY A 277 0.03 27.80 -20.14
C GLY A 277 -1.05 26.72 -20.29
N THR A 278 -2.16 26.72 -19.56
CA THR A 278 -3.30 25.82 -19.90
C THR A 278 -4.63 26.57 -19.92
N ALA A 279 -4.96 27.16 -21.07
CA ALA A 279 -6.17 27.96 -21.26
C ALA A 279 -7.49 27.16 -21.32
N ALA A 280 -7.46 25.82 -21.23
CA ALA A 280 -8.63 24.98 -21.51
C ALA A 280 -9.22 24.21 -20.30
N MET A 281 -8.54 24.13 -19.15
CA MET A 281 -9.09 23.54 -17.92
C MET A 281 -8.62 24.33 -16.71
N LYS A 282 -9.50 25.14 -16.10
CA LYS A 282 -9.23 25.82 -14.83
C LYS A 282 -9.75 24.97 -13.65
N PRO A 283 -8.97 24.06 -13.06
CA PRO A 283 -9.45 23.23 -11.96
C PRO A 283 -9.94 24.08 -10.79
N THR A 284 -11.01 23.63 -10.13
CA THR A 284 -11.55 24.27 -8.90
C THR A 284 -11.31 23.35 -7.71
N LEU A 285 -11.07 23.91 -6.53
CA LEU A 285 -10.97 23.10 -5.31
C LEU A 285 -12.39 22.77 -4.84
N ALA A 286 -12.76 21.49 -4.86
CA ALA A 286 -14.07 21.04 -4.38
C ALA A 286 -14.10 20.94 -2.84
N GLY A 287 -12.93 20.75 -2.22
CA GLY A 287 -12.77 20.73 -0.77
C GLY A 287 -11.64 19.81 -0.32
N LEU A 288 -11.44 19.75 1.00
CA LEU A 288 -10.56 18.81 1.67
C LEU A 288 -11.42 17.80 2.44
N THR A 289 -11.46 16.55 1.98
CA THR A 289 -12.17 15.48 2.68
C THR A 289 -11.24 14.87 3.73
N MET A 290 -11.75 14.70 4.95
CA MET A 290 -11.08 14.06 6.08
C MET A 290 -11.89 12.84 6.50
N ARG A 291 -11.29 11.66 6.50
CA ARG A 291 -11.84 10.43 7.08
C ARG A 291 -11.08 10.09 8.35
N THR A 292 -11.75 10.14 9.50
CA THR A 292 -11.22 9.67 10.78
C THR A 292 -11.74 8.26 11.05
N ILE A 293 -10.86 7.32 11.36
CA ILE A 293 -11.21 6.00 11.90
C ILE A 293 -10.96 6.06 13.39
N MET A 294 -12.01 5.93 14.19
CA MET A 294 -11.95 5.99 15.65
C MET A 294 -11.39 4.68 16.24
N ALA A 295 -11.01 4.69 17.52
CA ALA A 295 -10.44 3.52 18.19
C ALA A 295 -11.37 2.29 18.19
N ASN A 296 -12.69 2.51 18.12
CA ASN A 296 -13.71 1.46 17.99
C ASN A 296 -13.96 1.02 16.54
N GLY A 297 -13.16 1.48 15.58
CA GLY A 297 -13.31 1.17 14.15
C GLY A 297 -14.36 1.99 13.41
N ALA A 298 -15.15 2.82 14.10
CA ALA A 298 -16.18 3.63 13.46
C ALA A 298 -15.57 4.73 12.56
N PRO A 299 -16.04 4.91 11.31
CA PRO A 299 -15.60 5.99 10.45
C PRO A 299 -16.37 7.30 10.70
N ASP A 300 -15.68 8.44 10.66
CA ASP A 300 -16.22 9.79 10.60
C ASP A 300 -15.63 10.51 9.38
N VAL A 301 -16.46 10.84 8.39
CA VAL A 301 -16.04 11.48 7.15
C VAL A 301 -16.59 12.90 7.10
N ARG A 302 -15.71 13.87 6.88
CA ARG A 302 -16.07 15.30 6.79
C ARG A 302 -15.45 15.91 5.56
N THR A 303 -16.22 16.68 4.81
CA THR A 303 -15.70 17.51 3.73
C THR A 303 -15.58 18.94 4.22
N ILE A 304 -14.36 19.47 4.15
CA ILE A 304 -14.04 20.84 4.53
C ILE A 304 -14.10 21.67 3.25
N PRO A 305 -15.04 22.63 3.15
CA PRO A 305 -15.17 23.46 1.97
C PRO A 305 -13.93 24.35 1.79
N PRO A 306 -13.65 24.81 0.55
CA PRO A 306 -12.66 25.86 0.35
C PRO A 306 -13.03 27.12 1.14
N THR A 307 -12.01 27.85 1.58
CA THR A 307 -12.13 29.17 2.21
C THR A 307 -12.70 30.18 1.20
N SER A 308 -13.10 31.37 1.67
CA SER A 308 -13.64 32.45 0.84
C SER A 308 -12.75 32.86 -0.34
N SER A 309 -11.46 32.50 -0.33
CA SER A 309 -10.52 32.72 -1.44
C SER A 309 -10.61 31.69 -2.58
N GLY A 310 -11.52 30.70 -2.46
CA GLY A 310 -11.95 29.73 -3.48
C GLY A 310 -10.95 28.61 -3.80
N ASN A 311 -9.69 28.76 -3.38
CA ASN A 311 -8.59 27.91 -3.82
C ASN A 311 -7.83 27.25 -2.68
N THR A 312 -8.26 27.42 -1.43
CA THR A 312 -7.59 26.84 -0.27
C THR A 312 -8.59 26.16 0.64
N ALA A 313 -8.33 24.93 1.09
CA ALA A 313 -9.10 24.27 2.15
C ALA A 313 -8.13 23.87 3.27
N SER A 314 -8.55 24.02 4.53
CA SER A 314 -7.63 23.83 5.66
C SER A 314 -8.32 23.21 6.86
N PHE A 315 -7.62 22.26 7.50
CA PHE A 315 -8.03 21.61 8.72
C PHE A 315 -7.04 21.93 9.84
N PHE A 316 -7.58 22.20 11.02
CA PHE A 316 -6.85 22.34 12.28
C PHE A 316 -7.59 21.54 13.36
N GLY A 317 -6.95 20.52 13.92
CA GLY A 317 -7.57 19.80 15.03
C GLY A 317 -6.74 18.67 15.62
N VAL A 318 -7.02 18.34 16.87
CA VAL A 318 -6.38 17.25 17.60
C VAL A 318 -6.88 15.90 17.10
N LEU A 319 -5.99 14.91 16.97
CA LEU A 319 -6.35 13.52 16.68
C LEU A 319 -6.68 12.79 18.00
N PRO A 320 -7.88 12.19 18.16
CA PRO A 320 -8.20 11.39 19.33
C PRO A 320 -7.23 10.21 19.50
N ALA A 321 -6.91 9.86 20.75
CA ALA A 321 -6.03 8.73 21.04
C ALA A 321 -6.58 7.43 20.43
N GLY A 322 -5.71 6.68 19.75
CA GLY A 322 -6.08 5.42 19.08
C GLY A 322 -6.82 5.57 17.74
N ALA A 323 -7.16 6.80 17.32
CA ALA A 323 -7.74 7.07 16.02
C ALA A 323 -6.67 7.19 14.91
N SER A 324 -7.09 7.12 13.65
CA SER A 324 -6.28 7.48 12.49
C SER A 324 -7.05 8.39 11.54
N ARG A 325 -6.36 9.26 10.81
CA ARG A 325 -6.97 10.15 9.81
C ARG A 325 -6.39 9.94 8.42
N GLU A 326 -7.28 9.96 7.44
CA GLU A 326 -6.96 10.08 6.03
C GLU A 326 -7.48 11.42 5.52
N PHE A 327 -6.63 12.22 4.89
CA PHE A 327 -7.06 13.44 4.21
C PHE A 327 -7.04 13.21 2.70
N THR A 328 -7.92 13.88 1.96
CA THR A 328 -8.02 13.85 0.49
C THR A 328 -8.37 15.24 -0.02
N CYS A 329 -7.46 15.85 -0.80
CA CYS A 329 -7.79 17.01 -1.61
C CYS A 329 -8.64 16.60 -2.81
N GLN A 330 -9.82 17.19 -2.97
CA GLN A 330 -10.69 16.96 -4.13
C GLN A 330 -10.64 18.17 -5.07
N ILE A 331 -10.34 17.90 -6.34
CA ILE A 331 -10.25 18.91 -7.39
C ILE A 331 -11.35 18.63 -8.41
N GLY A 332 -12.18 19.63 -8.69
CA GLY A 332 -13.19 19.60 -9.74
C GLY A 332 -12.65 20.10 -11.08
N THR A 333 -13.25 19.63 -12.17
CA THR A 333 -13.14 20.28 -13.49
C THR A 333 -14.20 21.37 -13.60
N PRO A 334 -13.90 22.53 -14.21
CA PRO A 334 -14.96 23.44 -14.60
C PRO A 334 -15.75 22.74 -15.70
N LEU A 335 -17.02 22.42 -15.43
CA LEU A 335 -17.94 21.98 -16.46
C LEU A 335 -18.10 23.14 -17.46
N THR A 336 -17.67 22.95 -18.69
CA THR A 336 -18.10 23.81 -19.80
C THR A 336 -19.61 23.68 -19.94
N PRO A 337 -20.39 24.78 -19.98
CA PRO A 337 -21.80 24.70 -20.36
C PRO A 337 -21.86 24.23 -21.82
N GLY A 338 -22.20 22.96 -22.08
CA GLY A 338 -22.39 22.51 -23.46
C GLY A 338 -22.37 21.00 -23.75
N THR A 339 -21.89 20.11 -22.88
CA THR A 339 -21.88 18.67 -23.19
C THR A 339 -22.34 17.83 -22.01
N VAL A 340 -23.63 17.47 -22.05
CA VAL A 340 -24.19 16.38 -21.25
C VAL A 340 -23.68 15.07 -21.86
N GLY A 341 -22.83 14.37 -21.11
CA GLY A 341 -22.34 13.04 -21.44
C GLY A 341 -21.75 12.41 -20.19
N THR A 342 -22.64 11.86 -19.36
CA THR A 342 -22.39 10.92 -18.23
C THR A 342 -21.05 11.08 -17.50
N ALA A 343 -21.07 11.82 -16.40
CA ALA A 343 -19.97 11.92 -15.44
C ALA A 343 -19.58 10.55 -14.90
N GLY A 344 -18.43 10.03 -15.36
CA GLY A 344 -17.77 8.87 -14.78
C GLY A 344 -17.16 9.25 -13.43
N VAL A 345 -17.78 8.78 -12.35
CA VAL A 345 -17.16 8.71 -11.02
C VAL A 345 -15.94 7.79 -11.13
N LEU A 346 -14.73 8.34 -11.00
CA LEU A 346 -13.50 7.55 -10.88
C LEU A 346 -12.84 7.80 -9.53
N SER A 347 -13.34 7.12 -8.51
CA SER A 347 -12.53 6.24 -7.65
C SER A 347 -13.45 5.38 -6.80
N ARG A 348 -13.58 4.11 -7.18
CA ARG A 348 -14.11 3.07 -6.30
C ARG A 348 -13.17 2.93 -5.10
N GLY A 349 -13.54 3.54 -3.98
CA GLY A 349 -13.46 2.85 -2.71
C GLY A 349 -14.66 1.90 -2.63
N VAL A 350 -14.42 0.63 -2.35
CA VAL A 350 -15.44 -0.30 -1.87
C VAL A 350 -15.49 -0.05 -0.34
N GLU A 351 -16.61 0.24 0.33
CA GLU A 351 -17.94 -0.39 0.43
C GLU A 351 -19.03 0.72 0.50
N GLY A 352 -20.31 0.57 0.17
CA GLY A 352 -21.16 -0.56 -0.21
C GLY A 352 -22.59 -0.03 -0.52
N GLU A 353 -23.36 -0.87 -1.22
CA GLU A 353 -24.82 -0.90 -1.39
C GLU A 353 -25.61 0.40 -1.61
N GLN A 354 -26.02 0.63 -2.86
CA GLN A 354 -27.40 1.03 -3.17
C GLN A 354 -27.90 0.24 -4.39
N GLN A 355 -29.04 -0.43 -4.20
CA GLN A 355 -29.86 -1.06 -5.24
C GLN A 355 -30.35 0.01 -6.21
N GLU A 356 -30.05 -0.12 -7.50
CA GLU A 356 -30.80 0.57 -8.56
C GLU A 356 -31.07 -0.37 -9.75
N ASN A 357 -32.19 -0.11 -10.40
CA ASN A 357 -33.03 -1.03 -11.16
C ASN A 357 -32.35 -1.75 -12.34
N ILE A 358 -32.69 -3.03 -12.47
CA ILE A 358 -32.29 -3.92 -13.56
C ILE A 358 -32.92 -3.41 -14.87
N VAL A 359 -32.09 -2.90 -15.77
CA VAL A 359 -32.38 -2.93 -17.20
C VAL A 359 -31.78 -4.24 -17.71
N GLU A 360 -32.63 -5.23 -18.00
CA GLU A 360 -32.18 -6.46 -18.64
C GLU A 360 -31.58 -6.12 -20.02
N GLN A 361 -30.28 -6.33 -20.16
CA GLN A 361 -29.61 -6.40 -21.45
C GLN A 361 -29.38 -7.88 -21.79
N PRO A 362 -29.58 -8.30 -23.05
CA PRO A 362 -29.56 -9.70 -23.43
C PRO A 362 -28.19 -10.32 -23.20
N ASN A 363 -28.21 -11.56 -22.70
CA ASN A 363 -27.05 -12.34 -22.32
C ASN A 363 -26.20 -12.70 -23.57
N PRO A 364 -24.90 -12.37 -23.62
CA PRO A 364 -24.05 -12.66 -24.78
C PRO A 364 -23.64 -14.15 -24.92
N PHE A 365 -24.33 -15.06 -24.23
CA PHE A 365 -24.10 -16.51 -24.28
C PHE A 365 -25.21 -17.31 -24.98
N ASP A 366 -26.22 -16.66 -25.58
CA ASP A 366 -27.14 -17.37 -26.47
C ASP A 366 -26.46 -17.66 -27.82
N SER A 367 -26.41 -18.94 -28.19
CA SER A 367 -25.82 -19.44 -29.42
C SER A 367 -26.59 -19.01 -30.67
N PRO A 368 -25.93 -18.80 -31.82
CA PRO A 368 -26.53 -18.25 -33.03
C PRO A 368 -27.27 -19.31 -33.88
N GLU A 369 -28.17 -20.07 -33.28
CA GLU A 369 -29.14 -20.90 -33.99
C GLU A 369 -30.48 -20.79 -33.28
N ASP A 370 -31.15 -19.67 -33.48
CA ASP A 370 -32.61 -19.59 -33.60
C ASP A 370 -33.01 -18.14 -33.86
N LYS A 371 -33.01 -17.77 -35.14
CA LYS A 371 -33.80 -16.64 -35.63
C LYS A 371 -34.61 -17.10 -36.81
N LYS A 372 -35.94 -17.16 -36.62
CA LYS A 372 -36.93 -16.78 -37.64
C LYS A 372 -38.36 -16.86 -37.11
N PRO A 373 -39.28 -16.12 -37.75
CA PRO A 373 -39.25 -14.71 -38.13
C PRO A 373 -39.87 -13.82 -37.04
#